data_AF-A0A6B2G787-F1
#
_entry.id   AF-A0A6B2G787-F1
#
_cell.length_a   1.000
_cell.length_b   1.000
_cell.length_c   1.000
_cell.angle_alpha   90.00
_cell.angle_beta   90.00
_cell.angle_gamma   90.00
#
_symmetry.space_group_name_H-M   'P 1'
#
loop_
_entity.id
_entity.type
_entity.pdbx_description
1 polymer ?
#
loop_
_entity_poly.entity_id
_entity_poly.type
_entity_poly.pdbx_seq_one_letter_code
_entity_poly.pdbx_strand_id
1 'polypeptide(L)'
;KFENLRYFLSTGSFLPESSYRYINEKVKSFLPICSIAGATDIISCFAGHNLTIPVYPGEIQYPNLGMHVQCFNAEGKPVFDESGELVCIKPFPSMPVYFMNDAGNVKYKETYFSQYPGVWTHGDYCMLNSRTGGLIISGRSDSTLNVNGVRIGSSEIYNIVQQVPGVIDSLCLCQDMGKGTERMVLFISHNMKDTKFDALVVL
;
A
#
# COMPACT_ATOMS: atom_id res chain seq x y z
N LYS A 1 17.41 0.89 27.57
CA LYS A 1 17.11 -0.24 26.63
C LYS A 1 17.20 0.33 25.21
N PHE A 2 17.88 -0.33 24.27
CA PHE A 2 18.08 0.13 22.86
C PHE A 2 19.00 1.35 22.62
N GLU A 3 20.04 1.55 23.44
CA GLU A 3 20.96 2.71 23.29
C GLU A 3 21.65 2.74 21.91
N ASN A 4 22.06 1.59 21.40
CA ASN A 4 22.73 1.45 20.10
C ASN A 4 21.78 1.42 18.89
N LEU A 5 20.45 1.41 19.09
CA LEU A 5 19.49 1.40 17.99
C LEU A 5 19.45 2.79 17.33
N ARG A 6 19.73 2.85 16.03
CA ARG A 6 19.82 4.12 15.28
C ARG A 6 18.66 4.35 14.31
N TYR A 7 18.08 3.29 13.78
CA TYR A 7 17.00 3.33 12.80
C TYR A 7 16.03 2.18 13.06
N PHE A 8 14.75 2.41 12.82
CA PHE A 8 13.74 1.36 12.79
C PHE A 8 13.21 1.24 11.36
N LEU A 9 13.44 0.10 10.69
CA LEU A 9 12.95 -0.12 9.34
C LEU A 9 11.68 -0.95 9.34
N SER A 10 10.69 -0.54 8.54
CA SER A 10 9.44 -1.27 8.33
C SER A 10 9.21 -1.48 6.84
N THR A 11 8.77 -2.67 6.46
CA THR A 11 8.57 -3.09 5.07
C THR A 11 7.43 -4.12 4.98
N GLY A 12 6.85 -4.26 3.79
CA GLY A 12 5.88 -5.31 3.45
C GLY A 12 4.42 -4.94 3.74
N SER A 13 4.16 -4.08 4.73
CA SER A 13 2.82 -3.57 5.02
C SER A 13 2.85 -2.09 5.33
N PHE A 14 1.71 -1.42 5.12
CA PHE A 14 1.49 -0.07 5.61
C PHE A 14 1.78 0.00 7.11
N LEU A 15 2.58 1.00 7.52
CA LEU A 15 2.87 1.24 8.93
C LEU A 15 1.89 2.32 9.44
N PRO A 16 0.90 1.98 10.28
CA PRO A 16 -0.07 2.95 10.76
C PRO A 16 0.56 3.94 11.72
N GLU A 17 -0.01 5.14 11.80
CA GLU A 17 0.43 6.21 12.70
C GLU A 17 0.55 5.75 14.17
N SER A 18 -0.34 4.87 14.62
CA SER A 18 -0.30 4.29 15.97
C SER A 18 1.01 3.53 16.23
N SER A 19 1.55 2.83 15.24
CA SER A 19 2.84 2.15 15.34
C SER A 19 4.00 3.14 15.41
N TYR A 20 3.94 4.25 14.67
CA TYR A 20 4.94 5.32 14.79
C TYR A 20 4.99 5.88 16.22
N ARG A 21 3.83 6.17 16.80
CA ARG A 21 3.69 6.66 18.18
C ARG A 21 4.23 5.63 19.18
N TYR A 22 3.84 4.36 19.03
CA TYR A 22 4.31 3.28 19.90
C TYR A 22 5.83 3.15 19.89
N ILE A 23 6.47 3.17 18.70
CA ILE A 23 7.93 3.06 18.58
C ILE A 23 8.61 4.23 19.29
N ASN A 24 8.12 5.46 19.08
CA ASN A 24 8.68 6.65 19.70
C ASN A 24 8.53 6.62 21.23
N GLU A 25 7.37 6.19 21.75
CA GLU A 25 7.07 6.18 23.19
C GLU A 25 7.66 4.99 23.95
N LYS A 26 7.67 3.79 23.35
CA LYS A 26 7.99 2.53 24.05
C LYS A 26 9.33 1.93 23.66
N VAL A 27 9.86 2.24 22.48
CA VAL A 27 11.14 1.69 22.01
C VAL A 27 12.26 2.70 22.25
N LYS A 28 12.24 3.84 21.56
CA LYS A 28 13.24 4.91 21.72
C LYS A 28 12.70 6.22 21.17
N SER A 29 12.77 7.27 22.00
CA SER A 29 12.30 8.59 21.59
C SER A 29 13.19 9.17 20.48
N PHE A 30 12.56 9.86 19.53
CA PHE A 30 13.21 10.46 18.35
C PHE A 30 13.99 9.46 17.48
N LEU A 31 13.64 8.17 17.54
CA LEU A 31 14.18 7.16 16.63
C LEU A 31 13.64 7.39 15.21
N PRO A 32 14.49 7.55 14.19
CA PRO A 32 14.03 7.61 12.81
C PRO A 32 13.34 6.30 12.41
N ILE A 33 12.09 6.43 11.94
CA ILE A 33 11.28 5.31 11.47
C ILE A 33 11.29 5.35 9.94
N CYS A 34 11.90 4.33 9.37
CA CYS A 34 12.20 4.16 7.97
C CYS A 34 11.18 3.19 7.36
N SER A 35 9.99 3.70 7.03
CA SER A 35 9.03 2.92 6.23
C SER A 35 9.50 2.88 4.77
N ILE A 36 9.43 1.71 4.13
CA ILE A 36 9.85 1.50 2.73
C ILE A 36 8.78 0.76 1.92
N ALA A 37 8.67 1.12 0.63
CA ALA A 37 7.83 0.44 -0.36
C ALA A 37 8.71 -0.42 -1.27
N GLY A 38 9.07 -1.61 -0.78
CA GLY A 38 9.90 -2.58 -1.49
C GLY A 38 9.09 -3.55 -2.34
N ALA A 39 9.67 -4.02 -3.44
CA ALA A 39 9.09 -5.09 -4.25
C ALA A 39 10.14 -6.05 -4.82
N THR A 40 9.79 -7.33 -4.82
CA THR A 40 10.65 -8.41 -5.34
C THR A 40 10.98 -8.18 -6.81
N ASP A 41 10.01 -7.72 -7.59
CA ASP A 41 10.11 -7.51 -9.03
C ASP A 41 11.24 -6.56 -9.40
N ILE A 42 11.56 -5.60 -8.52
CA ILE A 42 12.57 -4.57 -8.78
C ILE A 42 13.80 -4.71 -7.88
N ILE A 43 13.84 -5.71 -6.99
CA ILE A 43 14.94 -5.94 -6.02
C ILE A 43 15.37 -4.63 -5.31
N SER A 44 14.40 -3.78 -5.02
CA SER A 44 14.61 -2.40 -4.56
C SER A 44 13.30 -1.84 -4.01
N CYS A 45 13.25 -0.53 -3.76
CA CYS A 45 12.09 0.19 -3.25
C CYS A 45 11.73 1.36 -4.15
N PHE A 46 10.43 1.56 -4.42
CA PHE A 46 9.93 2.75 -5.14
C PHE A 46 10.02 4.01 -4.30
N ALA A 47 9.70 3.90 -3.01
CA ALA A 47 9.77 4.97 -2.03
C ALA A 47 10.37 4.45 -0.73
N GLY A 48 10.96 5.34 0.07
CA GLY A 48 11.62 4.92 1.30
C GLY A 48 12.11 6.04 2.19
N HIS A 49 13.06 5.69 3.05
CA HIS A 49 13.62 6.60 4.04
C HIS A 49 14.57 7.61 3.40
N ASN A 50 14.43 8.86 3.84
CA ASN A 50 15.33 9.94 3.48
C ASN A 50 15.73 10.73 4.74
N LEU A 51 17.04 10.81 4.98
CA LEU A 51 17.63 11.45 6.16
C LEU A 51 17.52 12.98 6.14
N THR A 52 17.25 13.60 4.98
CA THR A 52 17.27 15.07 4.81
C THR A 52 15.90 15.70 4.91
N ILE A 53 14.84 14.91 5.09
CA ILE A 53 13.46 15.39 5.17
C ILE A 53 12.74 14.80 6.39
N PRO A 54 11.68 15.44 6.91
CA PRO A 54 10.96 14.92 8.07
C PRO A 54 10.29 13.57 7.82
N VAL A 55 10.01 12.84 8.90
CA VAL A 55 9.14 11.66 8.89
C VAL A 55 7.73 12.10 9.29
N TYR A 56 6.74 11.82 8.44
CA TYR A 56 5.33 12.04 8.74
C TYR A 56 4.69 10.69 9.07
N PRO A 57 4.11 10.50 10.27
CA PRO A 57 3.45 9.26 10.63
C PRO A 57 2.37 8.86 9.61
N GLY A 58 2.37 7.59 9.22
CA GLY A 58 1.46 7.07 8.20
C GLY A 58 1.90 7.34 6.74
N GLU A 59 3.03 8.01 6.51
CA GLU A 59 3.57 8.24 5.17
C GLU A 59 4.93 7.54 4.97
N ILE A 60 5.20 7.10 3.75
CA ILE A 60 6.54 6.77 3.28
C ILE A 60 7.14 8.08 2.75
N GLN A 61 8.32 8.48 3.22
CA GLN A 61 8.76 9.87 3.13
C GLN A 61 8.85 10.44 1.70
N TYR A 62 9.42 9.67 0.76
CA TYR A 62 9.60 10.15 -0.61
C TYR A 62 9.94 9.01 -1.58
N PRO A 63 9.64 9.17 -2.89
CA PRO A 63 10.22 8.33 -3.94
C PRO A 63 11.75 8.27 -3.87
N ASN A 64 12.32 7.09 -4.07
CA ASN A 64 13.77 6.93 -4.05
C ASN A 64 14.43 7.55 -5.29
N LEU A 65 15.71 7.90 -5.18
CA LEU A 65 16.48 8.43 -6.30
C LEU A 65 16.46 7.45 -7.48
N GLY A 66 16.22 7.99 -8.67
CA GLY A 66 16.10 7.19 -9.90
C GLY A 66 14.73 6.53 -10.09
N MET A 67 13.81 6.65 -9.13
CA MET A 67 12.42 6.18 -9.26
C MET A 67 11.53 7.38 -9.56
N HIS A 68 11.10 7.53 -10.82
CA HIS A 68 10.16 8.59 -11.22
C HIS A 68 8.72 8.17 -10.90
N VAL A 69 8.42 8.04 -9.61
CA VAL A 69 7.11 7.61 -9.10
C VAL A 69 6.07 8.72 -9.30
N GLN A 70 4.89 8.33 -9.77
CA GLN A 70 3.70 9.18 -9.81
C GLN A 70 2.47 8.38 -9.35
N CYS A 71 1.40 9.08 -9.00
CA CYS A 71 0.08 8.51 -8.76
C CYS A 71 -0.81 8.85 -9.96
N PHE A 72 -1.31 7.85 -10.67
CA PHE A 72 -2.20 8.03 -11.83
C PHE A 72 -3.66 7.80 -11.47
N ASN A 73 -4.53 8.74 -11.81
CA ASN A 73 -5.97 8.56 -11.68
C ASN A 73 -6.54 7.64 -12.80
N ALA A 74 -7.87 7.47 -12.83
CA ALA A 74 -8.54 6.62 -13.80
C ALA A 74 -8.29 7.02 -15.28
N GLU A 75 -8.05 8.30 -15.54
CA GLU A 75 -7.71 8.81 -16.88
C GLU A 75 -6.21 8.71 -17.22
N GLY A 76 -5.40 8.14 -16.33
CA GLY A 76 -3.94 8.04 -16.50
C GLY A 76 -3.21 9.37 -16.37
N LYS A 77 -3.76 10.30 -15.59
CA LYS A 77 -3.14 11.60 -15.32
C LYS A 77 -2.47 11.61 -13.95
N PRO A 78 -1.31 12.28 -13.80
CA PRO A 78 -0.70 12.46 -12.50
C PRO A 78 -1.58 13.31 -11.59
N VAL A 79 -1.79 12.83 -10.37
CA VAL A 79 -2.58 13.51 -9.33
C VAL A 79 -1.81 13.56 -8.00
N PHE A 80 -2.19 14.53 -7.17
CA PHE A 80 -1.76 14.68 -5.79
C PHE A 80 -3.00 14.81 -4.90
N ASP A 81 -2.87 14.37 -3.65
CA ASP A 81 -3.95 14.37 -2.65
C ASP A 81 -5.22 13.61 -3.12
N GLU A 82 -5.04 12.72 -4.08
CA GLU A 82 -6.05 11.83 -4.66
C GLU A 82 -5.44 10.43 -4.78
N SER A 83 -6.23 9.41 -4.47
CA SER A 83 -5.82 8.02 -4.57
C SER A 83 -5.87 7.54 -6.02
N GLY A 84 -4.85 6.78 -6.43
CA GLY A 84 -4.70 6.26 -7.78
C GLY A 84 -3.62 5.18 -7.85
N GLU A 85 -3.22 4.84 -9.06
CA GLU A 85 -2.24 3.80 -9.33
C GLU A 85 -0.80 4.29 -9.10
N LEU A 86 -0.03 3.50 -8.35
CA LEU A 86 1.41 3.70 -8.24
C LEU A 86 2.08 3.33 -9.56
N VAL A 87 2.63 4.33 -10.23
CA VAL A 87 3.35 4.16 -11.50
C VAL A 87 4.79 4.66 -11.41
N CYS A 88 5.68 4.10 -12.22
CA CYS A 88 7.00 4.67 -12.48
C CYS A 88 7.13 4.99 -13.98
N ILE A 89 7.20 6.28 -14.30
CA ILE A 89 7.06 6.77 -15.68
C ILE A 89 8.38 6.83 -16.45
N LYS A 90 9.49 6.39 -15.84
CA LYS A 90 10.82 6.28 -16.46
C LYS A 90 11.44 4.93 -16.13
N PRO A 91 12.28 4.38 -17.03
CA PRO A 91 13.10 3.21 -16.71
C PRO A 91 14.00 3.47 -15.51
N PHE A 92 14.20 2.45 -14.68
CA PHE A 92 15.05 2.49 -13.50
C PHE A 92 16.06 1.34 -13.51
N PRO A 93 17.21 1.45 -12.80
CA PRO A 93 18.33 0.52 -12.99
C PRO A 93 18.02 -0.95 -12.69
N SER A 94 17.15 -1.22 -11.72
CA SER A 94 16.79 -2.56 -11.28
C SER A 94 15.52 -3.10 -11.95
N MET A 95 15.02 -2.41 -12.97
CA MET A 95 13.88 -2.86 -13.77
C MET A 95 14.22 -4.19 -14.47
N PRO A 96 13.37 -5.23 -14.35
CA PRO A 96 13.57 -6.47 -15.08
C PRO A 96 13.72 -6.24 -16.57
N VAL A 97 14.64 -6.96 -17.21
CA VAL A 97 14.80 -6.90 -18.67
C VAL A 97 13.71 -7.73 -19.35
N TYR A 98 13.40 -8.90 -18.79
CA TYR A 98 12.36 -9.82 -19.26
C TYR A 98 12.02 -10.86 -18.17
N PHE A 99 10.95 -11.62 -18.38
CA PHE A 99 10.62 -12.79 -17.57
C PHE A 99 11.16 -14.08 -18.17
N MET A 100 11.70 -14.97 -17.33
CA MET A 100 12.14 -16.29 -17.77
C MET A 100 10.95 -17.07 -18.37
N ASN A 101 11.19 -17.74 -19.50
CA ASN A 101 10.17 -18.50 -20.25
C ASN A 101 8.97 -17.66 -20.73
N ASP A 102 9.20 -16.38 -21.07
CA ASP A 102 8.19 -15.46 -21.62
C ASP A 102 8.56 -15.03 -23.04
N ALA A 103 8.34 -15.92 -24.01
CA ALA A 103 8.66 -15.67 -25.41
C ALA A 103 7.94 -14.41 -25.91
N GLY A 104 8.70 -13.41 -26.39
CA GLY A 104 8.16 -12.14 -26.86
C GLY A 104 7.83 -11.12 -25.76
N ASN A 105 8.18 -11.40 -24.49
CA ASN A 105 7.88 -10.56 -23.32
C ASN A 105 6.38 -10.29 -23.14
N VAL A 106 5.53 -11.26 -23.48
CA VAL A 106 4.07 -11.10 -23.46
C VAL A 106 3.60 -10.91 -22.03
N LYS A 107 3.93 -11.84 -21.13
CA LYS A 107 3.55 -11.77 -19.71
C LYS A 107 4.14 -10.53 -19.05
N TYR A 108 5.40 -10.22 -19.34
CA TYR A 108 6.07 -9.05 -18.77
C TYR A 108 5.37 -7.73 -19.15
N LYS A 109 5.01 -7.57 -20.43
CA LYS A 109 4.27 -6.39 -20.90
C LYS A 109 2.84 -6.36 -20.38
N GLU A 110 2.16 -7.50 -20.36
CA GLU A 110 0.81 -7.62 -19.81
C GLU A 110 0.78 -7.27 -18.32
N THR A 111 1.80 -7.65 -17.56
CA THR A 111 1.86 -7.44 -16.11
C THR A 111 2.06 -5.96 -15.76
N TYR A 112 3.01 -5.26 -16.39
CA TYR A 112 3.39 -3.91 -15.95
C TYR A 112 3.10 -2.78 -16.93
N PHE A 113 2.80 -3.07 -18.20
CA PHE A 113 2.69 -2.06 -19.26
C PHE A 113 1.35 -2.06 -20.01
N SER A 114 0.42 -2.93 -19.63
CA SER A 114 -0.88 -3.08 -20.28
C SER A 114 -1.83 -1.92 -19.97
N GLN A 115 -1.79 -1.41 -18.73
CA GLN A 115 -2.72 -0.38 -18.28
C GLN A 115 -2.38 1.00 -18.87
N TYR A 116 -1.10 1.36 -18.90
CA TYR A 116 -0.62 2.62 -19.43
C TYR A 116 0.55 2.36 -20.39
N PRO A 117 0.38 2.57 -21.71
CA PRO A 117 1.43 2.26 -22.68
C PRO A 117 2.76 2.94 -22.36
N GLY A 118 3.81 2.14 -22.16
CA GLY A 118 5.17 2.62 -21.89
C GLY A 118 5.42 3.11 -20.45
N VAL A 119 4.45 2.95 -19.56
CA VAL A 119 4.55 3.30 -18.13
C VAL A 119 4.48 2.03 -17.31
N TRP A 120 5.38 1.90 -16.33
CA TRP A 120 5.33 0.78 -15.38
C TRP A 120 4.21 1.03 -14.37
N THR A 121 3.20 0.18 -14.35
CA THR A 121 2.18 0.13 -13.29
C THR A 121 2.55 -0.96 -12.30
N HIS A 122 2.68 -0.61 -11.02
CA HIS A 122 3.16 -1.57 -10.03
C HIS A 122 2.06 -2.52 -9.50
N GLY A 123 0.80 -2.07 -9.51
CA GLY A 123 -0.32 -2.80 -8.92
C GLY A 123 -0.56 -2.48 -7.44
N ASP A 124 -0.04 -1.35 -6.96
CA ASP A 124 -0.36 -0.75 -5.67
C ASP A 124 -1.21 0.50 -5.85
N TYR A 125 -2.22 0.65 -4.99
CA TYR A 125 -3.04 1.84 -4.91
C TYR A 125 -2.44 2.79 -3.87
N CYS A 126 -2.19 4.03 -4.28
CA CYS A 126 -1.47 4.98 -3.46
C CYS A 126 -2.02 6.40 -3.59
N MET A 127 -1.55 7.29 -2.71
CA MET A 127 -1.74 8.73 -2.79
C MET A 127 -0.40 9.42 -2.57
N LEU A 128 -0.14 10.48 -3.33
CA LEU A 128 1.00 11.39 -3.15
C LEU A 128 0.53 12.65 -2.43
N ASN A 129 1.12 12.95 -1.27
CA ASN A 129 0.82 14.17 -0.53
C ASN A 129 1.51 15.37 -1.19
N SER A 130 0.76 16.38 -1.63
CA SER A 130 1.32 17.55 -2.32
C SER A 130 2.23 18.41 -1.44
N ARG A 131 2.00 18.40 -0.12
CA ARG A 131 2.72 19.23 0.86
C ARG A 131 4.01 18.57 1.32
N THR A 132 3.98 17.28 1.62
CA THR A 132 5.14 16.55 2.17
C THR A 132 5.94 15.84 1.09
N GLY A 133 5.32 15.54 -0.05
CA GLY A 133 5.86 14.64 -1.07
C GLY A 133 5.83 13.16 -0.66
N GLY A 134 5.22 12.85 0.49
CA GLY A 134 5.10 11.49 1.01
C GLY A 134 4.12 10.65 0.23
N LEU A 135 4.33 9.34 0.29
CA LEU A 135 3.52 8.32 -0.36
C LEU A 135 2.71 7.55 0.70
N ILE A 136 1.41 7.41 0.48
CA ILE A 136 0.53 6.58 1.30
C ILE A 136 0.07 5.43 0.42
N ILE A 137 0.30 4.18 0.85
CA ILE A 137 -0.11 2.98 0.11
C ILE A 137 -1.33 2.40 0.81
N SER A 138 -2.46 2.37 0.10
CA SER A 138 -3.76 1.87 0.61
C SER A 138 -3.96 0.37 0.38
N GLY A 139 -3.03 -0.28 -0.32
CA GLY A 139 -3.03 -1.71 -0.59
C GLY A 139 -2.81 -2.02 -2.07
N ARG A 140 -3.12 -3.26 -2.47
CA ARG A 140 -3.01 -3.72 -3.84
C ARG A 140 -4.16 -3.20 -4.70
N SER A 141 -3.87 -2.73 -5.90
CA SER A 141 -4.89 -2.22 -6.85
C SER A 141 -5.91 -3.28 -7.23
N ASP A 142 -5.45 -4.52 -7.41
CA ASP A 142 -6.30 -5.69 -7.71
C ASP A 142 -7.24 -6.09 -6.56
N SER A 143 -6.98 -5.58 -5.35
CA SER A 143 -7.73 -5.85 -4.13
C SER A 143 -8.47 -4.60 -3.64
N THR A 144 -8.55 -3.55 -4.46
CA THR A 144 -9.38 -2.37 -4.18
C THR A 144 -10.86 -2.72 -4.30
N LEU A 145 -11.65 -2.24 -3.35
CA LEU A 145 -13.07 -2.50 -3.25
C LEU A 145 -13.82 -1.35 -3.93
N ASN A 146 -14.68 -1.64 -4.90
CA ASN A 146 -15.56 -0.64 -5.50
C ASN A 146 -16.93 -0.71 -4.82
N VAL A 147 -17.25 0.26 -3.98
CA VAL A 147 -18.56 0.35 -3.33
C VAL A 147 -19.29 1.56 -3.88
N ASN A 148 -20.35 1.33 -4.65
CA ASN A 148 -21.14 2.39 -5.27
C ASN A 148 -20.30 3.41 -6.07
N GLY A 149 -19.25 2.93 -6.75
CA GLY A 149 -18.34 3.78 -7.55
C GLY A 149 -17.21 4.45 -6.77
N VAL A 150 -17.08 4.20 -5.47
CA VAL A 150 -15.95 4.66 -4.65
C VAL A 150 -14.93 3.52 -4.50
N ARG A 151 -13.68 3.77 -4.91
CA ARG A 151 -12.56 2.85 -4.68
C ARG A 151 -12.01 3.00 -3.27
N ILE A 152 -12.12 1.94 -2.47
CA ILE A 152 -11.64 1.87 -1.10
C ILE A 152 -10.51 0.85 -1.04
N GLY A 153 -9.37 1.24 -0.46
CA GLY A 153 -8.28 0.30 -0.19
C GLY A 153 -8.65 -0.63 0.97
N SER A 154 -8.42 -1.93 0.82
CA SER A 154 -8.74 -2.91 1.87
C SER A 154 -8.03 -2.61 3.20
N SER A 155 -6.85 -1.98 3.16
CA SER A 155 -6.08 -1.61 4.36
C SER A 155 -6.81 -0.60 5.25
N GLU A 156 -7.63 0.29 4.70
CA GLU A 156 -8.42 1.24 5.49
C GLU A 156 -9.46 0.51 6.36
N ILE A 157 -10.09 -0.52 5.80
CA ILE A 157 -11.04 -1.37 6.52
C ILE A 157 -10.31 -2.15 7.61
N TYR A 158 -9.17 -2.75 7.28
CA TYR A 158 -8.37 -3.52 8.24
C TYR A 158 -7.93 -2.66 9.43
N ASN A 159 -7.51 -1.42 9.19
CA ASN A 159 -7.10 -0.49 10.23
C ASN A 159 -8.22 -0.20 11.24
N ILE A 160 -9.49 -0.19 10.81
CA ILE A 160 -10.65 0.00 11.69
C ILE A 160 -11.00 -1.30 12.40
N VAL A 161 -11.09 -2.40 11.65
CA VAL A 161 -11.51 -3.72 12.17
C VAL A 161 -10.53 -4.26 13.21
N GLN A 162 -9.23 -4.06 13.03
CA GLN A 162 -8.19 -4.46 13.99
C GLN A 162 -8.26 -3.72 15.34
N GLN A 163 -8.99 -2.61 15.44
CA GLN A 163 -9.18 -1.89 16.70
C GLN A 163 -10.27 -2.52 17.58
N VAL A 164 -11.08 -3.42 17.03
CA VAL A 164 -12.16 -4.10 17.77
C VAL A 164 -11.55 -5.16 18.70
N PRO A 165 -11.80 -5.10 20.02
CA PRO A 165 -11.29 -6.11 20.95
C PRO A 165 -11.68 -7.53 20.53
N GLY A 166 -10.72 -8.45 20.65
CA GLY A 166 -10.90 -9.87 20.34
C GLY A 166 -10.78 -10.23 18.85
N VAL A 167 -10.69 -9.26 17.92
CA VAL A 167 -10.31 -9.53 16.53
C VAL A 167 -8.83 -9.87 16.46
N ILE A 168 -8.52 -10.99 15.80
CA ILE A 168 -7.16 -11.48 15.58
C ILE A 168 -6.69 -11.08 14.17
N ASP A 169 -7.56 -11.26 13.17
CA ASP A 169 -7.27 -10.97 11.77
C ASP A 169 -8.56 -10.74 10.98
N SER A 170 -8.44 -10.15 9.79
CA SER A 170 -9.58 -9.88 8.92
C SER A 170 -9.21 -9.92 7.45
N LEU A 171 -10.14 -10.38 6.61
CA LEU A 171 -10.02 -10.38 5.15
C LEU A 171 -11.28 -9.78 4.54
N CYS A 172 -11.12 -8.76 3.70
CA CYS A 172 -12.21 -8.09 3.03
C CYS A 172 -12.12 -8.34 1.52
N LEU A 173 -13.24 -8.74 0.93
CA LEU A 173 -13.34 -9.05 -0.50
C LEU A 173 -14.62 -8.44 -1.07
N CYS A 174 -14.55 -7.97 -2.31
CA CYS A 174 -15.75 -7.71 -3.10
C CYS A 174 -16.22 -9.01 -3.74
N GLN A 175 -17.51 -9.30 -3.61
CA GLN A 175 -18.15 -10.40 -4.30
C GLN A 175 -19.13 -9.84 -5.34
N ASP A 176 -18.91 -10.19 -6.61
CA ASP A 176 -19.88 -9.97 -7.67
C ASP A 176 -21.14 -10.82 -7.40
N MET A 177 -22.28 -10.15 -7.28
CA MET A 177 -23.60 -10.75 -7.06
C MET A 177 -24.41 -10.88 -8.36
N GLY A 178 -23.81 -10.50 -9.49
CA GLY A 178 -24.43 -10.45 -10.80
C GLY A 178 -25.21 -9.15 -11.05
N LYS A 179 -25.48 -8.88 -12.33
CA LYS A 179 -26.25 -7.70 -12.80
C LYS A 179 -25.64 -6.36 -12.36
N GLY A 180 -24.32 -6.29 -12.19
CA GLY A 180 -23.61 -5.07 -11.77
C GLY A 180 -23.84 -4.71 -10.30
N THR A 181 -24.30 -5.67 -9.49
CA THR A 181 -24.34 -5.51 -8.03
C THR A 181 -23.15 -6.22 -7.42
N GLU A 182 -22.40 -5.51 -6.59
CA GLU A 182 -21.29 -6.04 -5.81
C GLU A 182 -21.67 -5.93 -4.33
N ARG A 183 -21.21 -6.87 -3.51
CA ARG A 183 -21.30 -6.76 -2.06
C ARG A 183 -19.93 -6.89 -1.43
N MET A 184 -19.76 -6.23 -0.29
CA MET A 184 -18.55 -6.39 0.49
C MET A 184 -18.73 -7.53 1.50
N VAL A 185 -17.77 -8.46 1.53
CA VAL A 185 -17.74 -9.56 2.50
C VAL A 185 -16.50 -9.41 3.37
N LEU A 186 -16.71 -9.28 4.67
CA LEU A 186 -15.65 -9.23 5.67
C LEU A 186 -15.61 -10.55 6.44
N PHE A 187 -14.50 -11.28 6.31
CA PHE A 187 -14.18 -12.43 7.13
C PHE A 187 -13.38 -11.95 8.34
N ILE A 188 -13.74 -12.42 9.53
CA ILE A 188 -13.08 -12.06 10.79
C ILE A 188 -12.60 -13.33 11.48
N SER A 189 -11.31 -13.38 11.79
CA SER A 189 -10.75 -14.32 12.75
C SER A 189 -10.78 -13.66 14.13
N HIS A 190 -11.41 -14.28 15.12
CA HIS A 190 -11.55 -13.70 16.45
C HIS A 190 -11.46 -14.74 17.56
N ASN A 191 -11.16 -14.29 18.78
CA ASN A 191 -11.26 -15.12 19.96
C ASN A 191 -12.73 -15.23 20.40
N MET A 192 -13.31 -16.43 20.26
CA MET A 192 -14.71 -16.72 20.62
C MET A 192 -15.07 -16.45 22.09
N LYS A 193 -14.06 -16.29 22.97
CA LYS A 193 -14.28 -16.01 24.40
C LYS A 193 -14.56 -14.54 24.70
N ASP A 194 -14.00 -13.62 23.90
CA ASP A 194 -13.98 -12.19 24.23
C ASP A 194 -15.00 -11.39 23.40
N THR A 195 -15.39 -11.92 22.23
CA THR A 195 -16.24 -11.20 21.27
C THR A 195 -17.22 -12.16 20.62
N LYS A 196 -18.52 -11.82 20.69
CA LYS A 196 -19.58 -12.46 19.91
C LYS A 196 -20.01 -11.51 18.80
N PHE A 197 -19.99 -11.99 17.56
CA PHE A 197 -20.58 -11.29 16.43
C PHE A 197 -21.97 -11.87 16.18
N ASP A 198 -23.00 -11.04 16.27
CA ASP A 198 -24.40 -11.48 16.22
C ASP A 198 -24.88 -11.88 14.81
N ALA A 199 -24.17 -11.47 13.75
CA ALA A 199 -24.45 -11.88 12.38
C ALA A 199 -23.31 -11.53 11.41
N LEU A 200 -23.34 -12.14 10.23
CA LEU A 200 -22.65 -11.68 9.03
C LEU A 200 -23.16 -10.26 8.69
N VAL A 201 -22.35 -9.23 8.93
CA VAL A 201 -22.67 -7.87 8.48
C VAL A 201 -22.31 -7.80 6.99
N VAL A 202 -23.32 -7.85 6.13
CA VAL A 202 -23.19 -7.62 4.69
C VAL A 202 -23.51 -6.15 4.43
N LEU A 203 -22.52 -5.40 3.95
CA LEU A 203 -22.67 -4.02 3.50
C LEU A 203 -22.79 -3.98 1.97
#